data_AF-A0A518H0K6-F1
#
_entry.id   AF-A0A518H0K6-F1
#
_cell.length_a   1.000
_cell.length_b   1.000
_cell.length_c   1.000
_cell.angle_alpha   90.00
_cell.angle_beta   90.00
_cell.angle_gamma   90.00
#
_symmetry.space_group_name_H-M   'P 1'
#
loop_
_entity.id
_entity.type
_entity.pdbx_description
1 polymer ?
#
loop_
_entity_poly.entity_id
_entity_poly.type
_entity_poly.pdbx_seq_one_letter_code
_entity_poly.pdbx_strand_id
1 'polypeptide(L)'
;MPLPGLVHLSPGVEVGQGPPNGWDARVVRSVPRLASGDLGDLPRSAAATATRFRTVIVADVAGSSRSGYRLARVGVGNAVPVGDRELVVTPGGPDEALDAIPLVDRVVLIAAEAKLGEGSIAARTPTFALFRTPTVLAVDGEHRDLDLCYALLVDPETGALDTFCWPAPPGPSPAPGSILLLPPDLTFDATLDARATRRIGPLAVSWSFALDGPPPGLRVEVPPAVAPGLARPDGPIDARAMEWALRALLPASR
;
A
#
# COMPACT_ATOMS: atom_id res chain seq x y z
N MET A 1 0.40 15.25 22.47
CA MET A 1 1.23 14.96 21.27
C MET A 1 0.31 14.71 20.08
N PRO A 2 0.74 15.02 18.85
CA PRO A 2 -0.09 14.80 17.66
C PRO A 2 -0.30 13.31 17.38
N LEU A 3 -1.47 12.96 16.85
CA LEU A 3 -1.78 11.63 16.32
C LEU A 3 -1.05 11.41 14.97
N PRO A 4 -0.80 10.16 14.55
CA PRO A 4 -0.04 9.88 13.34
C PRO A 4 -0.66 10.52 12.10
N GLY A 5 0.16 11.20 11.31
CA GLY A 5 -0.21 11.75 10.01
C GLY A 5 0.23 10.85 8.85
N LEU A 6 -0.38 11.05 7.69
CA LEU A 6 0.15 10.56 6.41
C LEU A 6 1.12 11.60 5.86
N VAL A 7 2.28 11.16 5.39
CA VAL A 7 3.25 12.01 4.69
C VAL A 7 3.69 11.34 3.40
N HIS A 8 3.93 12.14 2.37
CA HIS A 8 4.62 11.66 1.18
C HIS A 8 6.12 11.58 1.47
N LEU A 9 6.75 10.50 1.01
CA LEU A 9 8.20 10.35 1.06
C LEU A 9 8.86 11.40 0.17
N SER A 10 9.95 11.97 0.67
CA SER A 10 10.71 12.96 -0.09
C SER A 10 11.31 12.31 -1.35
N PRO A 11 11.32 13.02 -2.49
CA PRO A 11 12.00 12.55 -3.69
C PRO A 11 13.49 12.29 -3.44
N GLY A 12 14.04 11.25 -4.07
CA GLY A 12 15.44 10.84 -3.93
C GLY A 12 15.73 9.99 -2.69
N VAL A 13 14.76 9.75 -1.81
CA VAL A 13 14.90 8.81 -0.69
C VAL A 13 15.11 7.40 -1.23
N GLU A 14 16.13 6.71 -0.72
CA GLU A 14 16.43 5.34 -1.10
C GLU A 14 15.62 4.33 -0.27
N VAL A 15 14.95 3.38 -0.94
CA VAL A 15 13.98 2.45 -0.32
C VAL A 15 14.27 0.97 -0.62
N GLY A 16 15.39 0.69 -1.30
CA GLY A 16 15.74 -0.66 -1.76
C GLY A 16 16.14 -1.63 -0.64
N GLN A 17 16.88 -1.14 0.37
CA GLN A 17 17.59 -1.95 1.36
C GLN A 17 17.06 -1.75 2.80
N GLY A 18 15.75 -1.98 3.00
CA GLY A 18 15.09 -1.86 4.30
C GLY A 18 14.32 -0.55 4.47
N PRO A 19 14.02 -0.15 5.73
CA PRO A 19 13.43 1.14 6.02
C PRO A 19 14.36 2.28 5.55
N PRO A 20 13.83 3.32 4.86
CA PRO A 20 14.63 4.48 4.47
C PRO A 20 15.14 5.25 5.69
N ASN A 21 16.23 6.00 5.51
CA ASN A 21 16.80 6.84 6.58
C ASN A 21 15.73 7.76 7.21
N GLY A 22 15.66 7.76 8.54
CA GLY A 22 14.67 8.54 9.30
C GLY A 22 13.31 7.85 9.47
N TRP A 23 13.22 6.57 9.13
CA TRP A 23 12.06 5.70 9.34
C TRP A 23 12.48 4.41 10.04
N ASP A 24 11.65 3.93 10.97
CA ASP A 24 11.96 2.74 11.77
C ASP A 24 11.58 1.44 11.07
N ALA A 25 10.51 1.47 10.26
CA ALA A 25 9.97 0.27 9.63
C ALA A 25 9.51 0.51 8.18
N ARG A 26 9.77 -0.48 7.33
CA ARG A 26 9.10 -0.63 6.04
C ARG A 26 7.92 -1.55 6.23
N VAL A 27 6.75 -1.07 5.82
CA VAL A 27 5.49 -1.80 5.92
C VAL A 27 5.34 -2.67 4.69
N VAL A 28 5.42 -2.06 3.50
CA VAL A 28 5.44 -2.79 2.23
C VAL A 28 6.33 -2.09 1.21
N ARG A 29 6.92 -2.88 0.32
CA ARG A 29 7.47 -2.48 -0.97
C ARG A 29 6.97 -3.45 -2.03
N SER A 30 6.21 -2.92 -2.98
CA SER A 30 5.69 -3.68 -4.11
C SER A 30 6.70 -3.69 -5.26
N VAL A 31 6.91 -4.85 -5.88
CA VAL A 31 7.72 -5.01 -7.09
C VAL A 31 6.79 -5.51 -8.18
N PRO A 32 6.25 -4.63 -9.05
CA PRO A 32 5.23 -5.08 -9.97
C PRO A 32 5.77 -6.03 -11.04
N ARG A 33 5.01 -7.09 -11.33
CA ARG A 33 5.32 -8.13 -12.32
C ARG A 33 4.08 -8.42 -13.15
N LEU A 34 4.18 -8.41 -14.47
CA LEU A 34 3.09 -8.88 -15.32
C LEU A 34 3.00 -10.41 -15.25
N ALA A 35 1.84 -10.94 -14.92
CA ALA A 35 1.64 -12.37 -14.71
C ALA A 35 0.51 -12.97 -15.55
N SER A 36 -0.54 -12.19 -15.84
CA SER A 36 -1.82 -12.68 -16.36
C SER A 36 -2.47 -11.68 -17.33
N GLY A 37 -3.53 -12.14 -18.01
CA GLY A 37 -4.35 -11.34 -18.92
C GLY A 37 -3.84 -11.31 -20.37
N ASP A 38 -4.11 -10.21 -21.07
CA ASP A 38 -3.85 -9.96 -22.50
C ASP A 38 -2.36 -9.65 -22.79
N LEU A 39 -1.43 -10.39 -22.19
CA LEU A 39 0.01 -10.13 -22.31
C LEU A 39 0.54 -10.26 -23.73
N GLY A 40 -0.08 -11.11 -24.56
CA GLY A 40 0.31 -11.31 -25.96
C GLY A 40 0.07 -10.08 -26.84
N ASP A 41 -0.91 -9.25 -26.47
CA ASP A 41 -1.29 -8.03 -27.18
C ASP A 41 -0.64 -6.77 -26.58
N LEU A 42 0.15 -6.92 -25.51
CA LEU A 42 0.72 -5.80 -24.75
C LEU A 42 2.04 -5.33 -25.35
N PRO A 43 2.16 -4.05 -25.79
CA PRO A 43 3.41 -3.51 -26.28
C PRO A 43 4.50 -3.53 -25.21
N ARG A 44 5.75 -3.82 -25.62
CA ARG A 44 6.92 -3.85 -24.70
C ARG A 44 7.09 -2.56 -23.88
N SER A 45 6.77 -1.40 -24.47
CA SER A 45 6.81 -0.12 -23.77
C SER A 45 5.78 -0.07 -22.64
N ALA A 46 4.52 -0.40 -22.91
CA ALA A 46 3.46 -0.44 -21.90
C ALA A 46 3.78 -1.45 -20.78
N ALA A 47 4.36 -2.61 -21.15
CA ALA A 47 4.81 -3.60 -20.18
C ALA A 47 5.93 -3.06 -19.27
N ALA A 48 6.93 -2.42 -19.85
CA ALA A 48 8.02 -1.80 -19.09
C ALA A 48 7.50 -0.72 -18.13
N THR A 49 6.60 0.15 -18.60
CA THR A 49 5.98 1.20 -17.79
C THR A 49 5.18 0.63 -16.61
N ALA A 50 4.33 -0.38 -16.85
CA ALA A 50 3.51 -1.01 -15.81
C ALA A 50 4.33 -1.64 -14.68
N THR A 51 5.54 -2.13 -15.00
CA THR A 51 6.44 -2.77 -14.02
C THR A 51 7.44 -1.82 -13.36
N ARG A 52 7.44 -0.53 -13.73
CA ARG A 52 8.47 0.42 -13.29
C ARG A 52 8.25 0.96 -11.89
N PHE A 53 7.02 1.36 -11.57
CA PHE A 53 6.71 2.11 -10.35
C PHE A 53 6.42 1.17 -9.19
N ARG A 54 7.14 1.35 -8.10
CA ARG A 54 7.08 0.53 -6.90
C ARG A 54 6.46 1.35 -5.78
N THR A 55 5.26 1.00 -5.34
CA THR A 55 4.65 1.64 -4.18
C THR A 55 5.36 1.16 -2.92
N VAL A 56 5.74 2.11 -2.06
CA VAL A 56 6.39 1.90 -0.78
C VAL A 56 5.56 2.55 0.32
N ILE A 57 5.34 1.80 1.41
CA ILE A 57 4.71 2.27 2.64
C ILE A 57 5.69 2.01 3.79
N VAL A 58 5.90 3.01 4.63
CA VAL A 58 6.80 2.98 5.79
C VAL A 58 6.12 3.56 7.02
N ALA A 59 6.66 3.26 8.19
CA ALA A 59 6.17 3.73 9.47
C ALA A 59 7.32 4.22 10.34
N ASP A 60 7.05 5.31 11.07
CA ASP A 60 7.95 5.91 12.05
C ASP A 60 7.38 5.62 13.44
N VAL A 61 8.15 4.88 14.25
CA VAL A 61 7.78 4.43 15.59
C VAL A 61 8.63 5.18 16.59
N ALA A 62 8.08 6.27 17.10
CA ALA A 62 8.76 7.10 18.08
C ALA A 62 8.54 6.58 19.51
N GLY A 63 9.54 6.76 20.36
CA GLY A 63 9.40 6.51 21.80
C GLY A 63 10.54 5.70 22.37
N SER A 64 10.30 5.17 23.56
CA SER A 64 11.25 4.35 24.31
C SER A 64 10.49 3.51 25.34
N SER A 65 11.14 2.48 25.85
CA SER A 65 10.61 1.67 26.96
C SER A 65 10.24 2.47 28.22
N ARG A 66 10.81 3.67 28.42
CA ARG A 66 10.46 4.55 29.55
C ARG A 66 9.25 5.44 29.30
N SER A 67 9.03 5.85 28.05
CA SER A 67 7.98 6.80 27.67
C SER A 67 6.78 6.16 26.97
N GLY A 68 6.86 4.85 26.71
CA GLY A 68 6.02 4.15 25.77
C GLY A 68 6.40 4.45 24.31
N TYR A 69 6.10 3.49 23.43
CA TYR A 69 6.21 3.62 21.99
C TYR A 69 4.87 4.05 21.37
N ARG A 70 4.96 4.74 20.23
CA ARG A 70 3.81 5.27 19.50
C ARG A 70 4.08 5.32 18.00
N LEU A 71 3.02 5.34 17.20
CA LEU A 71 3.10 5.61 15.77
C LEU A 71 3.17 7.12 15.55
N ALA A 72 4.30 7.61 15.04
CA ALA A 72 4.51 9.04 14.80
C ALA A 72 3.91 9.49 13.46
N ARG A 73 4.10 8.68 12.40
CA ARG A 73 3.62 8.96 11.04
C ARG A 73 3.70 7.71 10.16
N VAL A 74 2.91 7.74 9.09
CA VAL A 74 2.94 6.76 7.99
C VAL A 74 3.45 7.47 6.74
N GLY A 75 4.46 6.91 6.10
CA GLY A 75 5.06 7.45 4.88
C GLY A 75 4.63 6.64 3.67
N VAL A 76 4.34 7.32 2.55
CA VAL A 76 4.01 6.67 1.28
C VAL A 76 4.76 7.31 0.12
N GLY A 77 5.13 6.52 -0.88
CA GLY A 77 5.75 7.04 -2.09
C GLY A 77 5.77 6.02 -3.21
N ASN A 78 5.95 6.50 -4.45
CA ASN A 78 6.33 5.66 -5.56
C ASN A 78 7.83 5.76 -5.80
N ALA A 79 8.47 4.63 -6.06
CA ALA A 79 9.89 4.53 -6.31
C ALA A 79 10.18 3.86 -7.65
N VAL A 80 11.35 4.13 -8.21
CA VAL A 80 11.84 3.51 -9.44
C VAL A 80 13.27 3.02 -9.27
N PRO A 81 13.66 1.96 -9.99
CA PRO A 81 15.06 1.54 -10.04
C PRO A 81 15.92 2.59 -10.78
N VAL A 82 17.05 2.96 -10.17
CA VAL A 82 18.08 3.86 -10.71
C VAL A 82 19.44 3.21 -10.50
N GLY A 83 19.94 2.49 -11.51
CA GLY A 83 21.10 1.60 -11.35
C GLY A 83 20.80 0.49 -10.34
N ASP A 84 21.66 0.33 -9.34
CA ASP A 84 21.49 -0.64 -8.23
C ASP A 84 20.64 -0.09 -7.08
N ARG A 85 20.22 1.18 -7.16
CA ARG A 85 19.43 1.87 -6.14
C ARG A 85 17.95 1.88 -6.53
N GLU A 86 17.11 2.15 -5.55
CA GLU A 86 15.69 2.41 -5.77
C GLU A 86 15.29 3.69 -5.05
N LEU A 87 14.87 4.68 -5.82
CA LEU A 87 14.66 6.04 -5.34
C LEU A 87 13.19 6.43 -5.45
N VAL A 88 12.68 7.07 -4.40
CA VAL A 88 11.37 7.73 -4.44
C VAL A 88 11.38 8.83 -5.50
N VAL A 89 10.32 8.89 -6.30
CA VAL A 89 10.16 9.85 -7.39
C VAL A 89 8.84 10.58 -7.28
N THR A 90 8.87 11.85 -7.66
CA THR A 90 7.66 12.65 -7.86
C THR A 90 7.83 13.50 -9.12
N PRO A 91 6.75 13.97 -9.76
CA PRO A 91 6.83 14.81 -10.96
C PRO A 91 7.68 16.09 -10.80
N GLY A 92 7.82 16.60 -9.58
CA GLY A 92 8.64 17.78 -9.25
C GLY A 92 9.91 17.45 -8.44
N GLY A 93 10.33 16.18 -8.44
CA GLY A 93 11.53 15.72 -7.75
C GLY A 93 12.84 16.16 -8.41
N PRO A 94 14.01 15.84 -7.82
CA PRO A 94 15.31 16.18 -8.38
C PRO A 94 15.57 15.43 -9.70
N ASP A 95 16.35 16.06 -10.57
CA ASP A 95 16.63 15.56 -11.93
C ASP A 95 17.21 14.14 -11.93
N GLU A 96 18.08 13.76 -10.97
CA GLU A 96 18.69 12.42 -10.89
C GLU A 96 17.65 11.29 -10.98
N ALA A 97 16.53 11.42 -10.26
CA ALA A 97 15.51 10.39 -10.20
C ALA A 97 14.52 10.48 -11.39
N LEU A 98 14.33 11.67 -11.95
CA LEU A 98 13.48 11.90 -13.13
C LEU A 98 14.18 11.54 -14.46
N ASP A 99 15.50 11.68 -14.54
CA ASP A 99 16.31 11.36 -15.71
C ASP A 99 16.40 9.85 -15.95
N ALA A 100 16.19 9.05 -14.90
CA ALA A 100 16.02 7.60 -15.01
C ALA A 100 14.67 7.18 -15.63
N ILE A 101 13.75 8.12 -15.83
CA ILE A 101 12.36 7.88 -16.28
C ILE A 101 12.15 8.46 -17.69
N PRO A 102 11.85 7.62 -18.70
CA PRO A 102 11.45 8.08 -20.03
C PRO A 102 10.26 9.04 -20.00
N LEU A 103 10.17 9.96 -20.96
CA LEU A 103 9.12 10.99 -20.97
C LEU A 103 7.68 10.43 -20.88
N VAL A 104 7.41 9.31 -21.56
CA VAL A 104 6.10 8.64 -21.50
C VAL A 104 5.80 8.10 -20.10
N ASP A 105 6.81 7.57 -19.41
CA ASP A 105 6.69 7.05 -18.05
C ASP A 105 6.47 8.19 -17.04
N ARG A 106 6.91 9.42 -17.34
CA ARG A 106 6.62 10.60 -16.50
C ARG A 106 5.12 10.94 -16.47
N VAL A 107 4.38 10.69 -17.55
CA VAL A 107 2.91 10.85 -17.57
C VAL A 107 2.26 9.81 -16.66
N VAL A 108 2.75 8.58 -16.68
CA VAL A 108 2.26 7.52 -15.78
C VAL A 108 2.64 7.83 -14.33
N LEU A 109 3.83 8.38 -14.06
CA LEU A 109 4.21 8.84 -12.72
C LEU A 109 3.23 9.90 -12.18
N ILE A 110 2.79 10.86 -13.01
CA ILE A 110 1.79 11.86 -12.59
C ILE A 110 0.47 11.16 -12.18
N ALA A 111 0.01 10.20 -12.97
CA ALA A 111 -1.21 9.44 -12.65
C ALA A 111 -1.03 8.59 -11.39
N ALA A 112 0.11 7.93 -11.22
CA ALA A 112 0.44 7.12 -10.06
C ALA A 112 0.53 7.97 -8.77
N GLU A 113 1.14 9.15 -8.83
CA GLU A 113 1.20 10.09 -7.70
C GLU A 113 -0.17 10.69 -7.38
N ALA A 114 -0.98 11.03 -8.39
CA ALA A 114 -2.35 11.49 -8.17
C ALA A 114 -3.16 10.41 -7.44
N LYS A 115 -3.06 9.15 -7.89
CA LYS A 115 -3.74 8.01 -7.26
C LYS A 115 -3.24 7.74 -5.85
N LEU A 116 -1.92 7.80 -5.62
CA LEU A 116 -1.33 7.66 -4.29
C LEU A 116 -1.82 8.78 -3.34
N GLY A 117 -1.97 10.00 -3.85
CA GLY A 117 -2.47 11.16 -3.11
C GLY A 117 -3.95 11.08 -2.72
N GLU A 118 -4.73 10.17 -3.31
CA GLU A 118 -6.09 9.84 -2.83
C GLU A 118 -6.07 9.03 -1.52
N GLY A 119 -4.91 8.51 -1.12
CA GLY A 119 -4.73 7.78 0.12
C GLY A 119 -4.97 8.64 1.36
N SER A 120 -5.52 8.05 2.42
CA SER A 120 -5.85 8.77 3.64
C SER A 120 -5.78 7.92 4.90
N ILE A 121 -5.58 8.57 6.06
CA ILE A 121 -5.70 7.93 7.37
C ILE A 121 -7.17 8.01 7.80
N ALA A 122 -7.88 6.89 7.72
CA ALA A 122 -9.31 6.79 7.99
C ALA A 122 -9.63 6.71 9.49
N ALA A 123 -8.69 6.22 10.30
CA ALA A 123 -8.80 6.11 11.76
C ALA A 123 -7.40 6.14 12.38
N ARG A 124 -7.24 6.71 13.58
CA ARG A 124 -5.94 6.76 14.27
C ARG A 124 -6.05 6.96 15.77
N THR A 125 -5.12 6.36 16.50
CA THR A 125 -4.82 6.60 17.92
C THR A 125 -3.30 6.82 18.06
N PRO A 126 -2.74 7.06 19.26
CA PRO A 126 -1.28 7.15 19.41
C PRO A 126 -0.52 5.91 18.94
N THR A 127 -1.13 4.72 18.95
CA THR A 127 -0.49 3.42 18.66
C THR A 127 -1.09 2.72 17.45
N PHE A 128 -1.98 3.39 16.71
CA PHE A 128 -2.69 2.79 15.61
C PHE A 128 -2.95 3.80 14.48
N ALA A 129 -2.87 3.33 13.24
CA ALA A 129 -3.46 4.02 12.10
C ALA A 129 -4.06 3.03 11.10
N LEU A 130 -5.26 3.35 10.59
CA LEU A 130 -5.82 2.74 9.41
C LEU A 130 -5.53 3.63 8.20
N PHE A 131 -4.53 3.26 7.41
CA PHE A 131 -4.25 3.87 6.12
C PHE A 131 -5.08 3.17 5.03
N ARG A 132 -5.77 3.95 4.20
CA ARG A 132 -6.49 3.46 3.03
C ARG A 132 -5.89 4.06 1.77
N THR A 133 -5.68 3.24 0.76
CA THR A 133 -5.22 3.70 -0.55
C THR A 133 -6.04 3.05 -1.65
N PRO A 134 -6.58 3.84 -2.60
CA PRO A 134 -7.28 3.29 -3.75
C PRO A 134 -6.36 2.44 -4.62
N THR A 135 -6.87 1.32 -5.11
CA THR A 135 -6.17 0.39 -6.01
C THR A 135 -7.15 -0.27 -6.97
N VAL A 136 -6.61 -0.99 -7.96
CA VAL A 136 -7.40 -1.84 -8.85
C VAL A 136 -6.98 -3.28 -8.60
N LEU A 137 -7.92 -4.15 -8.22
CA LEU A 137 -7.68 -5.60 -8.07
C LEU A 137 -8.43 -6.38 -9.15
N ALA A 138 -7.84 -7.49 -9.59
CA ALA A 138 -8.51 -8.49 -10.40
C ALA A 138 -9.35 -9.39 -9.49
N VAL A 139 -10.68 -9.29 -9.59
CA VAL A 139 -11.64 -10.06 -8.78
C VAL A 139 -12.63 -10.75 -9.71
N ASP A 140 -12.65 -12.08 -9.68
CA ASP A 140 -13.46 -12.93 -10.56
C ASP A 140 -13.23 -12.63 -12.06
N GLY A 141 -11.99 -12.33 -12.44
CA GLY A 141 -11.61 -11.99 -13.83
C GLY A 141 -11.93 -10.56 -14.26
N GLU A 142 -12.46 -9.72 -13.35
CA GLU A 142 -12.80 -8.32 -13.63
C GLU A 142 -11.88 -7.37 -12.85
N HIS A 143 -11.48 -6.26 -13.49
CA HIS A 143 -10.71 -5.20 -12.83
C HIS A 143 -11.67 -4.33 -12.03
N ARG A 144 -11.50 -4.28 -10.69
CA ARG A 144 -12.38 -3.55 -9.79
C ARG A 144 -11.61 -2.53 -8.96
N ASP A 145 -12.13 -1.31 -8.90
CA ASP A 145 -11.66 -0.27 -7.99
C ASP A 145 -12.02 -0.63 -6.55
N LEU A 146 -11.01 -0.75 -5.70
CA LEU A 146 -11.12 -1.07 -4.27
C LEU A 146 -10.17 -0.18 -3.46
N ASP A 147 -10.38 -0.11 -2.15
CA ASP A 147 -9.38 0.41 -1.22
C ASP A 147 -8.58 -0.76 -0.63
N LEU A 148 -7.25 -0.68 -0.65
CA LEU A 148 -6.43 -1.49 0.24
C LEU A 148 -6.34 -0.78 1.59
N CYS A 149 -6.83 -1.45 2.62
CA CYS A 149 -6.74 -1.04 4.00
C CYS A 149 -5.46 -1.61 4.62
N TYR A 150 -4.63 -0.76 5.20
CA TYR A 150 -3.47 -1.11 6.01
C TYR A 150 -3.71 -0.63 7.43
N ALA A 151 -3.82 -1.56 8.38
CA ALA A 151 -3.93 -1.27 9.79
C ALA A 151 -2.58 -1.49 10.47
N LEU A 152 -1.93 -0.39 10.86
CA LEU A 152 -0.62 -0.37 11.50
C LEU A 152 -0.80 -0.28 13.01
N LEU A 153 -0.27 -1.25 13.75
CA LEU A 153 -0.41 -1.38 15.21
C LEU A 153 0.97 -1.39 15.85
N VAL A 154 1.26 -0.36 16.63
CA VAL A 154 2.47 -0.29 17.46
C VAL A 154 2.16 -0.88 18.82
N ASP A 155 2.96 -1.84 19.27
CA ASP A 155 2.97 -2.27 20.66
C ASP A 155 3.56 -1.15 21.53
N PRO A 156 2.81 -0.60 22.51
CA PRO A 156 3.26 0.53 23.31
C PRO A 156 4.43 0.21 24.25
N GLU A 157 4.68 -1.06 24.56
CA GLU A 157 5.72 -1.49 25.50
C GLU A 157 7.03 -1.81 24.77
N THR A 158 6.95 -2.48 23.62
CA THR A 158 8.10 -2.99 22.88
C THR A 158 8.46 -2.16 21.64
N GLY A 159 7.50 -1.41 21.10
CA GLY A 159 7.66 -0.71 19.83
C GLY A 159 7.53 -1.62 18.60
N ALA A 160 7.18 -2.89 18.79
CA ALA A 160 6.91 -3.80 17.67
C ALA A 160 5.77 -3.25 16.80
N LEU A 161 5.92 -3.38 15.47
CA LEU A 161 4.91 -2.97 14.51
C LEU A 161 4.29 -4.20 13.84
N ASP A 162 3.00 -4.41 14.04
CA ASP A 162 2.20 -5.37 13.29
C ASP A 162 1.35 -4.63 12.26
N THR A 163 1.17 -5.24 11.08
CA THR A 163 0.34 -4.67 10.02
C THR A 163 -0.66 -5.69 9.50
N PHE A 164 -1.94 -5.34 9.56
CA PHE A 164 -2.97 -6.07 8.82
C PHE A 164 -3.27 -5.40 7.48
N CYS A 165 -3.62 -6.20 6.48
CA CYS A 165 -4.06 -5.73 5.18
C CYS A 165 -5.31 -6.47 4.69
N TRP A 166 -6.24 -5.73 4.08
CA TRP A 166 -7.38 -6.31 3.37
C TRP A 166 -7.94 -5.35 2.31
N PRO A 167 -8.51 -5.88 1.22
CA PRO A 167 -9.29 -5.09 0.29
C PRO A 167 -10.67 -4.76 0.86
N ALA A 168 -11.18 -3.57 0.56
CA ALA A 168 -12.54 -3.16 0.86
C ALA A 168 -13.13 -2.41 -0.33
N PRO A 169 -14.41 -2.60 -0.67
CA PRO A 169 -15.05 -1.77 -1.68
C PRO A 169 -15.11 -0.30 -1.23
N PRO A 170 -15.18 0.64 -2.18
CA PRO A 170 -15.39 2.05 -1.86
C PRO A 170 -16.73 2.24 -1.15
N GLY A 171 -16.76 3.15 -0.18
CA GLY A 171 -17.95 3.41 0.62
C GLY A 171 -18.26 2.33 1.68
N PRO A 172 -19.45 2.39 2.29
CA PRO A 172 -19.83 1.49 3.39
C PRO A 172 -19.78 0.03 2.99
N SER A 173 -19.29 -0.82 3.88
CA SER A 173 -19.19 -2.25 3.63
C SER A 173 -19.17 -3.08 4.91
N PRO A 174 -19.65 -4.33 4.84
CA PRO A 174 -19.51 -5.26 5.95
C PRO A 174 -18.04 -5.54 6.24
N ALA A 175 -17.77 -6.06 7.44
CA ALA A 175 -16.45 -6.54 7.79
C ALA A 175 -16.00 -7.65 6.82
N PRO A 176 -14.71 -7.72 6.47
CA PRO A 176 -14.19 -8.85 5.72
C PRO A 176 -14.29 -10.12 6.58
N GLY A 177 -14.56 -11.27 5.96
CA GLY A 177 -14.54 -12.56 6.67
C GLY A 177 -13.13 -12.94 7.15
N SER A 178 -12.10 -12.40 6.50
CA SER A 178 -10.69 -12.62 6.83
C SER A 178 -9.84 -11.43 6.43
N ILE A 179 -8.73 -11.22 7.13
CA ILE A 179 -7.70 -10.23 6.80
C ILE A 179 -6.32 -10.91 6.73
N LEU A 180 -5.30 -10.18 6.28
CA LEU A 180 -3.93 -10.69 6.15
C LEU A 180 -3.02 -9.99 7.16
N LEU A 181 -2.36 -10.74 8.03
CA LEU A 181 -1.26 -10.25 8.85
C LEU A 181 0.02 -10.28 8.01
N LEU A 182 0.56 -9.11 7.69
CA LEU A 182 1.76 -8.98 6.88
C LEU A 182 3.01 -9.31 7.71
N PRO A 183 4.03 -9.95 7.11
CA PRO A 183 5.34 -10.03 7.74
C PRO A 183 5.97 -8.62 7.84
N PRO A 184 6.87 -8.40 8.81
CA PRO A 184 7.62 -7.14 8.89
C PRO A 184 8.53 -6.98 7.67
N ASP A 185 8.81 -5.74 7.28
CA ASP A 185 9.74 -5.40 6.19
C ASP A 185 9.38 -6.02 4.83
N LEU A 186 8.08 -6.20 4.56
CA LEU A 186 7.60 -6.95 3.39
C LEU A 186 8.04 -6.30 2.07
N THR A 187 8.85 -7.02 1.30
CA THR A 187 9.00 -6.80 -0.15
C THR A 187 8.32 -7.96 -0.87
N PHE A 188 7.47 -7.68 -1.85
CA PHE A 188 6.74 -8.73 -2.57
C PHE A 188 6.60 -8.42 -4.06
N ASP A 189 6.52 -9.48 -4.87
CA ASP A 189 6.13 -9.37 -6.27
C ASP A 189 4.62 -9.05 -6.34
N ALA A 190 4.32 -7.84 -6.80
CA ALA A 190 2.95 -7.37 -7.00
C ALA A 190 2.50 -7.80 -8.41
N THR A 191 1.92 -8.99 -8.51
CA THR A 191 1.52 -9.55 -9.80
C THR A 191 0.35 -8.77 -10.40
N LEU A 192 0.46 -8.46 -11.69
CA LEU A 192 -0.47 -7.64 -12.45
C LEU A 192 -1.14 -8.45 -13.56
N ASP A 193 -2.47 -8.37 -13.60
CA ASP A 193 -3.30 -8.74 -14.74
C ASP A 193 -3.44 -7.54 -15.68
N ALA A 194 -3.09 -7.73 -16.95
CA ALA A 194 -3.25 -6.72 -17.98
C ALA A 194 -4.48 -7.02 -18.83
N ARG A 195 -5.35 -6.03 -19.04
CA ARG A 195 -6.55 -6.19 -19.88
C ARG A 195 -6.63 -5.12 -20.94
N ALA A 196 -6.85 -5.51 -22.19
CA ALA A 196 -7.11 -4.56 -23.27
C ALA A 196 -8.48 -3.90 -23.05
N THR A 197 -8.49 -2.58 -22.90
CA THR A 197 -9.72 -1.80 -22.63
C THR A 197 -10.31 -1.19 -23.89
N ARG A 198 -9.51 -1.00 -24.95
CA ARG A 198 -9.97 -0.51 -26.25
C ARG A 198 -9.23 -1.19 -27.37
N ARG A 199 -9.95 -1.51 -28.45
CA ARG A 199 -9.41 -2.08 -29.69
C ARG A 199 -9.82 -1.25 -30.91
N ILE A 200 -8.95 -1.21 -31.91
CA ILE A 200 -9.22 -0.71 -33.27
C ILE A 200 -8.95 -1.87 -34.24
N GLY A 201 -10.03 -2.48 -34.75
CA GLY A 201 -9.91 -3.76 -35.45
C GLY A 201 -9.34 -4.84 -34.52
N PRO A 202 -8.33 -5.62 -34.92
CA PRO A 202 -7.70 -6.62 -34.05
C PRO A 202 -6.74 -6.01 -33.01
N LEU A 203 -6.31 -4.76 -33.20
CA LEU A 203 -5.24 -4.14 -32.40
C LEU A 203 -5.77 -3.54 -31.10
N ALA A 204 -5.20 -3.95 -29.96
CA ALA A 204 -5.39 -3.25 -28.69
C ALA A 204 -4.64 -1.90 -28.69
N VAL A 205 -5.30 -0.86 -28.19
CA VAL A 205 -4.76 0.52 -28.17
C VAL A 205 -4.79 1.16 -26.79
N SER A 206 -5.45 0.55 -25.81
CA SER A 206 -5.38 0.93 -24.40
C SER A 206 -5.52 -0.29 -23.50
N TRP A 207 -4.95 -0.19 -22.30
CA TRP A 207 -4.88 -1.27 -21.33
C TRP A 207 -5.23 -0.76 -19.93
N SER A 208 -5.80 -1.63 -19.11
CA SER A 208 -5.88 -1.49 -17.66
C SER A 208 -4.97 -2.53 -17.01
N PHE A 209 -4.50 -2.21 -15.81
CA PHE A 209 -3.68 -3.10 -14.99
C PHE A 209 -4.31 -3.20 -13.62
N ALA A 210 -4.39 -4.42 -13.11
CA ALA A 210 -4.94 -4.70 -11.79
C ALA A 210 -4.01 -5.66 -11.04
N LEU A 211 -3.88 -5.49 -9.74
CA LEU A 211 -3.18 -6.48 -8.91
C LEU A 211 -4.01 -7.76 -8.82
N ASP A 212 -3.39 -8.93 -8.89
CA ASP A 212 -4.11 -10.20 -8.71
C ASP A 212 -4.64 -10.39 -7.28
N GLY A 213 -4.14 -9.61 -6.32
CA GLY A 213 -4.58 -9.65 -4.93
C GLY A 213 -3.86 -8.64 -4.03
N PRO A 214 -4.25 -8.59 -2.74
CA PRO A 214 -3.54 -7.80 -1.73
C PRO A 214 -2.11 -8.35 -1.49
N PRO A 215 -1.25 -7.58 -0.80
CA PRO A 215 0.06 -8.07 -0.36
C PRO A 215 -0.05 -9.41 0.39
N PRO A 216 0.91 -10.34 0.20
CA PRO A 216 0.87 -11.64 0.84
C PRO A 216 1.07 -11.54 2.36
N GLY A 217 0.34 -12.36 3.10
CA GLY A 217 0.43 -12.41 4.56
C GLY A 217 -0.24 -13.65 5.13
N LEU A 218 -0.12 -13.84 6.45
CA LEU A 218 -0.82 -14.88 7.18
C LEU A 218 -2.32 -14.55 7.21
N ARG A 219 -3.15 -15.43 6.68
CA ARG A 219 -4.60 -15.28 6.73
C ARG A 219 -5.10 -15.42 8.17
N VAL A 220 -5.88 -14.43 8.61
CA VAL A 220 -6.53 -14.38 9.91
C VAL A 220 -8.03 -14.27 9.70
N GLU A 221 -8.77 -15.27 10.15
CA GLU A 221 -10.25 -15.23 10.12
C GLU A 221 -10.75 -14.18 11.11
N VAL A 222 -11.78 -13.42 10.71
CA VAL A 222 -12.38 -12.38 11.54
C VAL A 222 -13.56 -12.99 12.31
N PRO A 223 -13.48 -13.17 13.63
CA PRO A 223 -14.58 -13.73 14.41
C PRO A 223 -15.78 -12.76 14.44
N PRO A 224 -17.02 -13.28 14.58
CA PRO A 224 -18.22 -12.44 14.67
C PRO A 224 -18.18 -11.35 15.75
N ALA A 225 -17.46 -11.59 16.85
CA ALA A 225 -17.29 -10.62 17.94
C ALA A 225 -16.40 -9.42 17.54
N VAL A 226 -15.49 -9.60 16.58
CA VAL A 226 -14.55 -8.57 16.11
C VAL A 226 -15.07 -7.86 14.86
N ALA A 227 -15.85 -8.56 14.03
CA ALA A 227 -16.39 -8.06 12.78
C ALA A 227 -17.00 -6.64 12.86
N PRO A 228 -17.85 -6.28 13.85
CA PRO A 228 -18.41 -4.94 13.92
C PRO A 228 -17.35 -3.81 13.96
N GLY A 229 -16.19 -4.06 14.55
CA GLY A 229 -15.08 -3.11 14.62
C GLY A 229 -14.29 -2.95 13.32
N LEU A 230 -14.46 -3.87 12.35
CA LEU A 230 -13.78 -3.85 11.05
C LEU A 230 -14.70 -3.46 9.88
N ALA A 231 -16.00 -3.36 10.12
CA ALA A 231 -16.94 -2.86 9.12
C ALA A 231 -16.59 -1.40 8.75
N ARG A 232 -16.89 -1.01 7.50
CA ARG A 232 -16.77 0.37 7.05
C ARG A 232 -18.14 1.04 7.18
N PRO A 233 -18.32 1.98 8.12
CA PRO A 233 -19.58 2.67 8.29
C PRO A 233 -19.78 3.77 7.23
N ASP A 234 -21.01 4.28 7.13
CA ASP A 234 -21.36 5.54 6.43
C ASP A 234 -20.76 6.80 7.09
N GLY A 235 -20.17 6.67 8.27
CA GLY A 235 -19.70 7.78 9.11
C GLY A 235 -18.24 7.63 9.57
N PRO A 236 -17.85 8.37 10.62
CA PRO A 236 -16.51 8.25 11.17
C PRO A 236 -16.29 6.87 11.79
N ILE A 237 -15.07 6.38 11.67
CA ILE A 237 -14.63 5.13 12.28
C ILE A 237 -14.26 5.40 13.74
N ASP A 238 -14.77 4.59 14.67
CA ASP A 238 -14.26 4.57 16.04
C ASP A 238 -12.87 3.92 16.04
N ALA A 239 -11.84 4.77 16.06
CA ALA A 239 -10.46 4.35 15.99
C ALA A 239 -10.04 3.46 17.17
N ARG A 240 -10.61 3.66 18.37
CA ARG A 240 -10.26 2.86 19.56
C ARG A 240 -10.92 1.50 19.50
N ALA A 241 -12.20 1.45 19.13
CA ALA A 241 -12.91 0.18 18.97
C ALA A 241 -12.24 -0.67 17.88
N MET A 242 -11.86 -0.07 16.76
CA MET A 242 -11.16 -0.75 15.68
C MET A 242 -9.77 -1.22 16.08
N GLU A 243 -8.97 -0.37 16.75
CA GLU A 243 -7.66 -0.77 17.27
C GLU A 243 -7.78 -1.97 18.21
N TRP A 244 -8.72 -1.93 19.16
CA TRP A 244 -8.95 -3.01 20.12
C TRP A 244 -9.38 -4.31 19.41
N ALA A 245 -10.29 -4.20 18.44
CA ALA A 245 -10.74 -5.32 17.61
C ALA A 245 -9.57 -5.98 16.87
N LEU A 246 -8.70 -5.20 16.24
CA LEU A 246 -7.53 -5.72 15.53
C LEU A 246 -6.48 -6.32 16.47
N ARG A 247 -6.23 -5.72 17.64
CA ARG A 247 -5.30 -6.28 18.63
C ARG A 247 -5.76 -7.64 19.14
N ALA A 248 -7.06 -7.86 19.27
CA ALA A 248 -7.62 -9.16 19.63
C ALA A 248 -7.38 -10.26 18.58
N LEU A 249 -7.00 -9.88 17.35
CA LEU A 249 -6.64 -10.81 16.27
C LEU A 249 -5.15 -11.16 16.22
N LEU A 250 -4.31 -10.44 16.98
CA LEU A 250 -2.88 -10.74 17.01
C LEU A 250 -2.65 -12.10 17.70
N PRO A 251 -1.70 -12.92 17.21
CA PRO A 251 -1.31 -14.13 17.89
C PRO A 251 -0.86 -13.83 19.33
N ALA A 252 -1.22 -14.69 20.28
CA ALA A 252 -0.69 -14.58 21.63
C ALA A 252 0.84 -14.77 21.58
N SER A 253 1.56 -13.69 21.90
CA SER A 253 3.02 -13.59 22.05
C SER A 253 3.86 -13.57 20.76
N ARG A 254 4.57 -12.45 20.56
CA ARG A 254 5.89 -12.38 19.91
C ARG A 254 6.91 -11.92 20.94
#